data_AF-A0A945DVH9-F1
#
_entry.id   AF-A0A945DVH9-F1
#
_cell.length_a   1.000
_cell.length_b   1.000
_cell.length_c   1.000
_cell.angle_alpha   90.00
_cell.angle_beta   90.00
_cell.angle_gamma   90.00
#
_symmetry.space_group_name_H-M   'P 1'
#
loop_
_entity.id
_entity.type
_entity.pdbx_description
1 polymer ?
#
loop_
_entity_poly.entity_id
_entity_poly.type
_entity_poly.pdbx_seq_one_letter_code
_entity_poly.pdbx_strand_id
1 'polypeptide(L)' 'VVPEDLYALAEDVLLHRIRLKYEALAEGVSGVSVLKEILSEAG' A
#
# COMPACT_ATOMS: atom_id res chain seq x y z
N VAL A 1 5.20 11.20 -17.09
CA VAL A 1 4.71 10.14 -16.20
C VAL A 1 3.26 10.43 -15.93
N VAL A 2 2.37 9.53 -16.35
CA VAL A 2 0.92 9.67 -16.10
C VAL A 2 0.66 9.12 -14.68
N PRO A 3 -0.29 9.64 -13.89
CA PRO A 3 -0.53 9.15 -12.54
C PRO A 3 -0.80 7.63 -12.49
N GLU A 4 -1.41 7.08 -13.54
CA GLU A 4 -1.68 5.65 -13.70
C GLU A 4 -0.40 4.79 -13.68
N ASP A 5 0.72 5.32 -14.20
CA ASP A 5 2.01 4.64 -14.14
C ASP A 5 2.53 4.55 -12.70
N LEU A 6 2.27 5.57 -11.88
CA LEU A 6 2.63 5.57 -10.46
C LEU A 6 1.78 4.59 -9.66
N TYR A 7 0.48 4.47 -9.97
CA TYR A 7 -0.39 3.47 -9.35
C TYR A 7 0.00 2.04 -9.73
N ALA A 8 0.36 1.80 -11.00
CA ALA A 8 0.81 0.49 -11.47
C ALA A 8 2.15 0.06 -10.85
N LEU A 9 3.06 1.01 -10.60
CA LEU A 9 4.34 0.75 -9.94
C LEU A 9 4.26 0.75 -8.41
N ALA A 10 3.24 1.39 -7.83
CA ALA A 10 3.06 1.48 -6.38
C ALA A 10 2.90 0.11 -5.73
N GLU A 11 2.18 -0.81 -6.37
CA GLU A 11 1.99 -2.17 -5.85
C GLU A 11 3.33 -2.89 -5.68
N ASP A 12 4.16 -2.94 -6.73
CA ASP A 12 5.44 -3.63 -6.67
C ASP A 12 6.51 -2.87 -5.88
N VAL A 13 6.54 -1.54 -5.87
CA VAL A 13 7.60 -0.78 -5.20
C VAL A 13 7.30 -0.53 -3.72
N LEU A 14 6.05 -0.23 -3.39
CA LEU A 14 5.66 0.15 -2.04
C LEU A 14 5.33 -1.06 -1.17
N LEU A 15 4.69 -2.13 -1.70
CA LEU A 15 4.36 -3.30 -0.88
C LEU A 15 5.59 -3.94 -0.22
N HIS A 16 6.68 -4.09 -0.98
CA HIS A 16 7.94 -4.62 -0.45
C HIS A 16 8.60 -3.72 0.61
N ARG A 17 8.17 -2.46 0.73
CA ARG A 17 8.66 -1.48 1.71
C ARG A 17 7.71 -1.23 2.87
N ILE A 18 6.46 -1.70 2.80
CA ILE A 18 5.50 -1.57 3.89
C ILE A 18 5.88 -2.55 4.99
N ARG A 19 6.30 -2.00 6.14
CA ARG A 19 6.52 -2.76 7.36
C ARG A 19 5.37 -2.51 8.31
N LEU A 20 4.54 -3.54 8.48
CA LEU A 20 3.47 -3.52 9.46
C LEU A 20 4.03 -3.78 10.86
N LYS A 21 3.40 -3.15 11.84
CA LYS A 21 3.64 -3.48 13.25
C LYS A 21 2.99 -4.83 13.56
N TYR A 22 3.47 -5.48 14.61
CA TYR A 22 2.97 -6.79 15.02
C TYR A 22 1.47 -6.75 15.34
N GLU A 23 1.01 -5.67 15.98
CA GLU A 23 -0.39 -5.46 16.36
C GLU A 23 -1.29 -5.40 15.12
N ALA A 24 -0.84 -4.68 14.08
CA ALA A 24 -1.56 -4.61 12.81
C ALA A 24 -1.63 -5.98 12.11
N LEU A 25 -0.55 -6.76 12.16
CA LEU A 25 -0.56 -8.13 11.66
C LEU A 25 -1.51 -9.04 12.44
N ALA A 26 -1.57 -8.90 13.77
CA ALA A 26 -2.46 -9.66 14.65
C ALA A 26 -3.94 -9.33 14.41
N GLU A 27 -4.24 -8.10 14.01
CA GLU A 27 -5.58 -7.63 13.61
C GLU A 27 -5.96 -8.03 12.17
N GLY A 28 -5.07 -8.72 11.44
CA GLY A 28 -5.31 -9.16 10.06
C GLY A 28 -5.11 -8.07 9.01
N VAL A 29 -4.47 -6.95 9.38
CA VAL A 29 -4.12 -5.88 8.42
C VAL A 29 -3.06 -6.39 7.46
N SER A 30 -3.24 -6.09 6.16
CA SER A 30 -2.29 -6.45 5.11
C SER A 30 -1.64 -5.21 4.49
N GLY A 31 -0.42 -5.34 3.98
CA GLY A 31 0.24 -4.24 3.26
C GLY A 31 -0.58 -3.78 2.05
N VAL A 32 -1.30 -4.70 1.41
CA VAL A 32 -2.19 -4.45 0.26
C VAL A 32 -3.38 -3.58 0.67
N SER A 33 -4.03 -3.89 1.79
CA SER A 33 -5.16 -3.08 2.28
C SER A 33 -4.71 -1.66 2.65
N VAL A 34 -3.56 -1.53 3.31
CA VAL A 34 -2.98 -0.22 3.66
C VAL A 34 -2.60 0.57 2.40
N LEU A 35 -1.99 -0.08 1.41
CA LEU A 35 -1.64 0.58 0.16
C LEU A 35 -2.90 1.09 -0.56
N LYS A 36 -3.95 0.28 -0.64
CA LYS A 36 -5.23 0.68 -1.25
C LYS A 36 -5.86 1.88 -0.54
N GLU A 37 -5.81 1.92 0.77
CA GLU A 37 -6.31 3.04 1.58
C GLU A 37 -5.53 4.33 1.27
N ILE A 38 -4.19 4.28 1.30
CA ILE A 38 -3.31 5.42 0.97
C ILE A 38 -3.58 5.95 -0.46
N LEU A 39 -3.74 5.05 -1.42
CA LEU A 39 -4.01 5.42 -2.81
C LEU A 39 -5.43 5.98 -3.00
N SER A 40 -6.39 5.58 -2.15
CA SER A 40 -7.77 6.07 -2.19
C SER A 40 -7.92 7.45 -1.56
N GLU A 41 -7.10 7.80 -0.57
CA GLU A 41 -7.04 9.14 0.04
C GLU A 41 -6.29 10.17 -0.82
N ALA A 42 -5.44 9.72 -1.76
CA ALA A 42 -4.62 10.57 -2.60
C ALA A 42 -5.32 11.06 -3.89
N GLY A 43 -6.53 10.59 -4.18
CA GLY A 43 -7.36 10.99 -5.33
C GLY A 43 -8.42 12.01 -4.98
#